data_AF-A0A1H3ZHB1-F1
#
_entry.id   AF-A0A1H3ZHB1-F1
#
_cell.length_a   1.000
_cell.length_b   1.000
_cell.length_c   1.000
_cell.angle_alpha   90.00
_cell.angle_beta   90.00
_cell.angle_gamma   90.00
#
_symmetry.space_group_name_H-M   'P 1'
#
loop_
_entity.id
_entity.type
_entity.pdbx_description
1 polymer ?
#
loop_
_entity_poly.entity_id
_entity_poly.type
_entity_poly.pdbx_seq_one_letter_code
_entity_poly.pdbx_strand_id
1 'polypeptide(L)' 'MDNKYKGMTVNERLYISGLMDEFDQAVKKDDIDKVVNILKKIEITEQSAIQPILKEFGLTAKN' A
#
# COMPACT_ATOMS: atom_id res chain seq x y z
N MET A 1 -9.48 4.83 -20.11
CA MET A 1 -9.37 4.07 -18.85
C MET A 1 -9.46 5.10 -17.74
N ASP A 2 -10.60 5.15 -17.05
CA ASP A 2 -10.78 6.00 -15.88
C ASP A 2 -9.78 5.58 -14.81
N ASN A 3 -8.88 6.50 -14.49
CA ASN A 3 -7.86 6.29 -13.48
C ASN A 3 -8.54 6.58 -12.14
N LYS A 4 -9.20 5.56 -11.57
CA LYS A 4 -10.16 5.64 -10.46
C LYS A 4 -9.61 6.41 -9.26
N TYR A 5 -8.29 6.37 -9.09
CA TYR A 5 -7.59 6.99 -7.97
C TYR A 5 -6.66 8.16 -8.37
N LYS A 6 -6.82 8.72 -9.58
CA LYS A 6 -6.00 9.83 -10.06
C LYS A 6 -6.18 11.07 -9.16
N GLY A 7 -5.07 11.62 -8.69
CA GLY A 7 -5.06 12.77 -7.79
C GLY A 7 -5.29 12.41 -6.31
N MET A 8 -5.48 11.14 -5.96
CA MET A 8 -5.63 10.69 -4.58
C MET A 8 -4.31 10.21 -3.99
N THR A 9 -4.12 10.50 -2.71
CA THR A 9 -3.07 9.95 -1.83
C THR A 9 -3.32 8.47 -1.52
N VAL A 10 -2.30 7.76 -1.04
CA VAL A 10 -2.40 6.33 -0.66
C VAL A 10 -3.50 6.09 0.38
N ASN A 11 -3.56 6.95 1.41
CA ASN A 11 -4.53 6.82 2.50
C ASN A 11 -5.98 6.98 2.01
N GLU A 12 -6.23 7.94 1.11
CA GLU A 12 -7.56 8.12 0.52
C GLU A 12 -7.99 6.90 -0.29
N ARG A 13 -7.06 6.28 -1.03
CA ARG A 13 -7.34 5.05 -1.78
C ARG A 13 -7.61 3.87 -0.86
N LEU A 14 -6.86 3.73 0.24
CA LEU A 14 -7.08 2.69 1.26
C LEU A 14 -8.45 2.85 1.92
N TYR A 15 -8.86 4.08 2.22
CA TYR A 15 -10.17 4.37 2.79
C TYR A 15 -11.30 4.05 1.81
N ILE A 16 -11.24 4.55 0.57
CA ILE A 16 -12.27 4.32 -0.45
C ILE A 16 -12.38 2.84 -0.87
N SER A 17 -11.26 2.11 -0.86
CA SER A 17 -11.25 0.68 -1.17
C SER A 17 -11.71 -0.21 -0.01
N GLY A 18 -11.85 0.35 1.19
CA GLY A 18 -12.16 -0.42 2.41
C GLY A 18 -11.01 -1.34 2.86
N LEU A 19 -9.80 -1.12 2.36
CA LEU A 19 -8.61 -1.94 2.67
C LEU A 19 -7.76 -1.35 3.80
N MET A 20 -8.17 -0.23 4.40
CA MET A 20 -7.40 0.47 5.43
C MET A 20 -7.12 -0.39 6.66
N ASP A 21 -8.12 -1.10 7.18
CA ASP A 21 -7.94 -2.00 8.33
C ASP A 21 -7.05 -3.20 7.98
N GLU A 22 -7.22 -3.76 6.78
CA GLU A 22 -6.42 -4.90 6.32
C GLU A 22 -4.96 -4.50 6.13
N PHE A 23 -4.71 -3.29 5.64
CA PHE A 23 -3.39 -2.71 5.48
C PHE A 23 -2.71 -2.50 6.83
N ASP A 24 -3.40 -1.86 7.79
CA ASP A 24 -2.87 -1.64 9.14
C ASP A 24 -2.52 -2.96 9.85
N GLN A 25 -3.38 -3.98 9.72
CA GLN A 25 -3.09 -5.30 10.26
C GLN A 25 -1.88 -5.97 9.59
N ALA A 26 -1.71 -5.80 8.28
CA ALA A 26 -0.56 -6.35 7.56
C ALA A 26 0.75 -5.67 7.98
N VAL A 27 0.73 -4.33 8.11
CA VAL A 27 1.87 -3.55 8.62
C VAL A 27 2.24 -3.99 10.04
N LYS A 28 1.26 -4.12 10.94
CA LYS A 28 1.49 -4.57 12.34
C LYS A 28 2.08 -5.99 12.46
N LYS A 29 1.91 -6.82 11.43
CA LYS A 29 2.42 -8.19 11.37
C LYS A 29 3.73 -8.31 10.61
N ASP A 30 4.30 -7.20 10.13
CA ASP A 30 5.43 -7.18 9.20
C ASP A 30 5.20 -8.04 7.94
N ASP A 31 3.93 -8.17 7.49
CA ASP A 31 3.54 -8.99 6.34
C ASP A 31 3.71 -8.19 5.04
N ILE A 32 4.96 -8.10 4.59
CA ILE A 32 5.37 -7.31 3.41
C ILE A 32 4.60 -7.75 2.16
N ASP A 33 4.47 -9.06 1.93
CA ASP A 33 3.75 -9.60 0.76
C ASP A 33 2.29 -9.15 0.74
N LYS A 34 1.63 -9.18 1.91
CA LYS A 34 0.25 -8.72 2.02
C LYS A 34 0.12 -7.21 1.83
N VAL A 35 1.03 -6.42 2.40
CA VAL A 35 1.09 -4.96 2.18
C VAL A 35 1.24 -4.64 0.70
N VAL A 36 2.18 -5.30 -0.01
CA VAL A 36 2.39 -5.13 -1.44
C VAL A 36 1.15 -5.50 -2.25
N ASN A 37 0.47 -6.60 -1.91
CA ASN A 37 -0.77 -7.00 -2.58
C ASN A 37 -1.89 -5.98 -2.39
N ILE A 38 -2.04 -5.39 -1.20
CA ILE A 38 -3.03 -4.34 -0.94
C ILE A 38 -2.70 -3.07 -1.76
N LEU A 39 -1.43 -2.65 -1.79
CA LEU A 39 -1.00 -1.51 -2.61
C LEU A 39 -1.33 -1.72 -4.11
N LYS A 40 -1.13 -2.93 -4.63
CA LYS A 40 -1.51 -3.27 -6.01
C LYS A 40 -3.03 -3.19 -6.24
N LYS A 41 -3.86 -3.62 -5.27
CA LYS A 41 -5.33 -3.51 -5.35
C LYS A 41 -5.82 -2.06 -5.42
N ILE A 42 -5.06 -1.10 -4.89
CA ILE A 42 -5.33 0.34 -4.97
C ILE A 42 -4.57 1.05 -6.12
N GLU A 43 -4.19 0.28 -7.14
CA GLU A 43 -3.51 0.76 -8.35
C GLU A 43 -2.13 1.41 -8.08
N ILE A 44 -1.45 0.97 -7.03
CA ILE A 44 -0.03 1.27 -6.78
C ILE A 44 0.76 0.02 -7.15
N THR A 45 1.05 -0.10 -8.44
CA THR A 45 1.77 -1.26 -9.01
C THR A 45 3.25 -1.01 -9.20
N GLU A 46 3.64 0.25 -9.36
CA GLU A 46 5.02 0.64 -9.62
C GLU A 46 5.90 0.40 -8.41
N GLN A 47 6.97 -0.37 -8.59
CA GLN A 47 7.87 -0.71 -7.49
C GLN A 47 8.56 0.53 -6.91
N SER A 48 8.84 1.54 -7.74
CA SER A 48 9.34 2.85 -7.34
C SER A 48 8.38 3.61 -6.40
N ALA A 49 7.08 3.35 -6.47
CA ALA A 49 6.07 3.90 -5.56
C ALA A 49 5.86 3.03 -4.32
N ILE A 50 5.99 1.70 -4.44
CA ILE A 50 5.83 0.76 -3.32
C ILE A 50 6.98 0.85 -2.32
N GLN A 51 8.23 0.91 -2.79
CA GLN A 51 9.43 0.94 -1.95
C GLN A 51 9.44 2.06 -0.88
N PRO A 52 9.16 3.34 -1.21
CA PRO A 52 9.13 4.40 -0.21
C PRO A 52 8.03 4.19 0.84
N ILE A 53 6.88 3.64 0.45
CA ILE A 53 5.78 3.32 1.38
C ILE A 53 6.23 2.25 2.37
N LEU A 54 6.82 1.15 1.88
CA LEU A 54 7.37 0.10 2.77
C LEU A 54 8.40 0.67 3.74
N LYS A 55 9.26 1.58 3.26
CA LYS A 55 10.27 2.24 4.11
C LYS A 55 9.66 3.14 5.18
N GLU A 56 8.60 3.88 4.85
CA GLU A 56 7.86 4.72 5.79
C GLU A 56 7.27 3.91 6.95
N PHE A 57 6.79 2.71 6.66
CA PHE A 57 6.26 1.77 7.66
C PHE A 57 7.32 0.87 8.31
N GLY A 58 8.61 1.05 8.02
CA GLY A 58 9.68 0.21 8.58
C GLY A 58 9.75 -1.22 8.02
N LEU A 59 9.00 -1.52 6.96
CA LEU A 59 8.87 -2.82 6.31
C LEU A 59 9.99 -3.11 5.29
N THR A 60 11.17 -2.52 5.46
CA THR A 60 12.31 -2.82 4.59
C THR A 60 12.89 -4.17 4.94
N ALA A 61 13.26 -4.97 3.92
CA ALA A 61 14.10 -6.14 4.12
C ALA A 61 15.31 -5.72 4.97
N LYS A 62 15.40 -6.24 6.20
CA LYS A 62 16.59 -6.10 7.03
C LYS A 62 17.72 -6.77 6.25
N ASN A 63 18.59 -5.95 5.64
CA ASN A 63 19.93 -6.40 5.26
C ASN A 63 20.73 -6.75 6.51
#